data_AF-G3LQY0-F1
#
_entry.id   AF-G3LQY0-F1
#
_cell.length_a   1.000
_cell.length_b   1.000
_cell.length_c   1.000
_cell.angle_alpha   90.00
_cell.angle_beta   90.00
_cell.angle_gamma   90.00
#
_symmetry.space_group_name_H-M   'P 1'
#
loop_
_entity.id
_entity.type
_entity.pdbx_description
1 polymer ?
#
loop_
_entity_poly.entity_id
_entity_poly.type
_entity_poly.pdbx_seq_one_letter_code
_entity_poly.pdbx_strand_id
1 'polypeptide(L)'
;LVLEIDEEDSTLIGNINTLLQPHNISFTSKYSKIIQYHLEAIISQSVYQDFENCVFQKNGKPKLLDPEQDRQANFASFASLRNLSWNEVLKKGTKYYSEEFSRFCDEKMSLIITTLNWTRPWSEQMLQAFFVAAKCVWLLHLLAFSFNPALGILRVEENREFESSFMEDMGADRQRSASSRGPARVKV
;
A
#
# COMPACT_ATOMS: atom_id res chain seq x y z
N LEU A 1 8.05 4.20 -8.14
CA LEU A 1 8.90 4.63 -7.02
C LEU A 1 10.39 4.44 -7.31
N VAL A 2 10.89 3.21 -7.36
CA VAL A 2 12.34 2.92 -7.45
C VAL A 2 13.04 3.58 -8.64
N LEU A 3 12.39 3.64 -9.80
CA LEU A 3 12.95 4.28 -11.00
C LEU A 3 13.12 5.80 -10.86
N GLU A 4 12.32 6.42 -9.99
CA GLU A 4 12.34 7.86 -9.71
C GLU A 4 13.33 8.23 -8.60
N ILE A 5 13.99 7.22 -7.99
CA ILE A 5 15.06 7.46 -7.02
C ILE A 5 16.29 7.92 -7.80
N ASP A 6 16.61 9.19 -7.59
CA ASP A 6 17.87 9.80 -7.94
C ASP A 6 18.91 9.39 -6.88
N GLU A 7 19.88 8.54 -7.26
CA GLU A 7 20.91 8.05 -6.34
C GLU A 7 21.89 9.17 -5.92
N GLU A 8 21.89 10.30 -6.63
CA GLU A 8 22.66 11.50 -6.26
C GLU A 8 21.92 12.34 -5.18
N ASP A 9 20.64 12.05 -4.91
CA ASP A 9 19.90 12.70 -3.82
C ASP A 9 20.31 12.15 -2.45
N SER A 10 21.39 12.70 -1.90
CA SER A 10 21.89 12.30 -0.58
C SER A 10 20.86 12.47 0.54
N THR A 11 19.88 13.36 0.39
CA THR A 11 18.84 13.59 1.40
C THR A 11 17.81 12.47 1.38
N LEU A 12 17.28 12.15 0.20
CA LEU A 12 16.33 11.03 0.02
C LEU A 12 16.99 9.70 0.38
N ILE A 13 18.24 9.46 -0.05
CA ILE A 13 18.98 8.26 0.30
C ILE A 13 19.24 8.20 1.82
N GLY A 14 19.52 9.33 2.48
CA GLY A 14 19.63 9.41 3.94
C GLY A 14 18.33 9.05 4.66
N ASN A 15 17.19 9.56 4.16
CA ASN A 15 15.86 9.25 4.69
C ASN A 15 15.54 7.76 4.53
N ILE A 16 15.76 7.19 3.33
CA ILE A 16 15.55 5.78 3.05
C ILE A 16 16.45 4.92 3.96
N ASN A 17 17.72 5.29 4.12
CA ASN A 17 18.62 4.59 5.03
C ASN A 17 18.09 4.58 6.47
N THR A 18 17.52 5.69 6.95
CA THR A 18 16.93 5.78 8.29
C THR A 18 15.78 4.78 8.47
N LEU A 19 14.96 4.58 7.44
CA LEU A 19 13.88 3.58 7.45
C LEU A 19 14.39 2.13 7.37
N LEU A 20 15.53 1.91 6.71
CA LEU A 20 16.12 0.58 6.55
C LEU A 20 16.98 0.14 7.75
N GLN A 21 17.46 1.08 8.57
CA GLN A 21 18.30 0.83 9.76
C GLN A 21 17.72 -0.23 10.71
N PRO A 22 16.42 -0.22 11.09
CA PRO A 22 15.84 -1.24 11.98
C PRO A 22 15.94 -2.67 11.42
N HIS A 23 16.05 -2.83 10.10
CA HIS A 23 16.19 -4.12 9.43
C HIS A 23 17.65 -4.52 9.18
N ASN A 24 18.63 -3.74 9.67
CA ASN A 24 20.07 -3.91 9.39
C ASN A 24 20.40 -3.88 7.89
N ILE A 25 19.73 -3.00 7.15
CA ILE A 25 19.91 -2.83 5.71
C ILE A 25 20.32 -1.39 5.45
N SER A 26 21.24 -1.20 4.50
CA SER A 26 21.57 0.10 3.94
C SER A 26 21.22 0.13 2.46
N PHE A 27 20.80 1.29 1.99
CA PHE A 27 20.63 1.55 0.58
C PHE A 27 21.97 1.36 -0.13
N THR A 28 21.99 0.38 -1.03
CA THR A 28 23.19 0.00 -1.80
C THR A 28 23.04 0.44 -3.26
N SER A 29 21.89 0.14 -3.84
CA SER A 29 21.48 0.61 -5.16
C SER A 29 19.96 0.47 -5.30
N LYS A 30 19.35 1.32 -6.12
CA LYS A 30 17.95 1.18 -6.54
C LYS A 30 17.66 -0.12 -7.29
N TYR A 31 18.68 -0.78 -7.85
CA TYR A 31 18.53 -2.07 -8.54
C TYR A 31 18.64 -3.28 -7.60
N SER A 32 18.99 -3.07 -6.33
CA SER A 32 19.05 -4.15 -5.35
C SER A 32 17.64 -4.67 -5.06
N LYS A 33 17.37 -5.94 -5.37
CA LYS A 33 16.06 -6.57 -5.11
C LYS A 33 15.61 -6.41 -3.67
N ILE A 34 16.54 -6.54 -2.72
CA ILE A 34 16.25 -6.35 -1.28
C ILE A 34 15.71 -4.94 -1.03
N ILE A 35 16.37 -3.92 -1.58
CA ILE A 35 15.92 -2.52 -1.43
C ILE A 35 14.57 -2.31 -2.10
N GLN A 36 14.35 -2.89 -3.28
CA GLN A 36 13.06 -2.82 -3.97
C GLN A 36 11.94 -3.43 -3.13
N TYR A 37 12.16 -4.62 -2.57
CA TYR A 37 11.18 -5.30 -1.72
C TYR A 37 10.88 -4.53 -0.43
N HIS A 38 11.88 -3.92 0.21
CA HIS A 38 11.63 -3.09 1.39
C HIS A 38 10.84 -1.82 1.06
N LEU A 39 11.17 -1.16 -0.05
CA LEU A 39 10.41 0.01 -0.49
C LEU A 39 8.98 -0.38 -0.89
N GLU A 40 8.81 -1.51 -1.58
CA GLU A 40 7.50 -2.06 -1.91
C GLU A 40 6.69 -2.42 -0.67
N ALA A 41 7.32 -2.98 0.36
CA ALA A 41 6.69 -3.27 1.64
C ALA A 41 6.20 -1.98 2.33
N ILE A 42 7.02 -0.93 2.37
CA ILE A 42 6.65 0.38 2.94
C ILE A 42 5.45 0.99 2.19
N ILE A 43 5.50 0.97 0.86
CA ILE A 43 4.39 1.48 0.03
C ILE A 43 3.13 0.64 0.23
N SER A 44 3.25 -0.69 0.20
CA SER A 44 2.13 -1.60 0.42
C SER A 44 1.50 -1.37 1.78
N GLN A 45 2.29 -1.31 2.84
CA GLN A 45 1.80 -1.02 4.19
C GLN A 45 1.06 0.32 4.25
N SER A 46 1.57 1.36 3.57
CA SER A 46 0.93 2.67 3.52
C SER A 46 -0.43 2.62 2.79
N VAL A 47 -0.45 2.03 1.59
CA VAL A 47 -1.65 1.97 0.74
C VAL A 47 -2.73 1.08 1.35
N TYR A 48 -2.35 -0.05 1.96
CA TYR A 48 -3.28 -0.99 2.61
C TYR A 48 -3.58 -0.64 4.08
N GLN A 49 -3.04 0.45 4.64
CA GLN A 49 -3.33 0.84 6.01
C GLN A 49 -4.86 0.98 6.23
N ASP A 50 -5.38 0.33 7.28
CA ASP A 50 -6.79 0.32 7.69
C ASP A 50 -7.76 -0.34 6.68
N PHE A 51 -7.25 -1.17 5.77
CA PHE A 51 -8.06 -1.87 4.76
C PHE A 51 -9.11 -2.81 5.39
N GLU A 52 -8.88 -3.34 6.59
CA GLU A 52 -9.83 -4.21 7.30
C GLU A 52 -11.10 -3.47 7.75
N ASN A 53 -11.07 -2.14 7.78
CA ASN A 53 -12.22 -1.33 8.12
C ASN A 53 -13.02 -0.93 6.87
N CYS A 54 -14.34 -0.90 6.97
CA CYS A 54 -15.28 -0.54 5.89
C CYS A 54 -15.10 0.86 5.27
N VAL A 55 -14.25 1.73 5.84
CA VAL A 55 -14.00 3.08 5.31
C VAL A 55 -12.53 3.52 5.28
N PHE A 56 -11.56 2.60 5.38
CA PHE A 56 -10.11 2.93 5.41
C PHE A 56 -9.70 3.88 6.55
N GLN A 57 -10.39 3.81 7.69
CA GLN A 57 -10.07 4.62 8.87
C GLN A 57 -9.98 3.74 10.11
N LYS A 58 -9.05 4.08 11.01
CA LYS A 58 -8.99 3.50 12.34
C LYS A 58 -10.31 3.76 13.07
N ASN A 59 -11.02 2.69 13.44
CA ASN A 59 -12.38 2.74 14.02
C ASN A 59 -13.44 3.39 13.11
N GLY A 60 -13.25 3.30 11.80
CA GLY A 60 -14.25 3.73 10.83
C GLY A 60 -15.59 3.03 11.03
N LYS A 61 -16.67 3.78 10.84
CA LYS A 61 -18.05 3.33 10.99
C LYS A 61 -18.72 3.17 9.63
N PRO A 62 -19.61 2.19 9.45
CA PRO A 62 -20.41 2.07 8.23
C PRO A 62 -21.19 3.37 7.97
N LYS A 63 -21.30 3.74 6.69
CA LYS A 63 -22.10 4.91 6.31
C LYS A 63 -23.59 4.60 6.39
N LEU A 64 -23.96 3.39 5.99
CA LEU A 64 -25.32 2.89 6.04
C LEU A 64 -25.45 1.84 7.15
N LEU A 65 -26.53 1.94 7.92
CA LEU A 65 -26.81 1.00 9.01
C LEU A 65 -27.38 -0.33 8.49
N ASP A 66 -28.07 -0.30 7.34
CA ASP A 66 -28.59 -1.49 6.67
C ASP A 66 -27.45 -2.18 5.89
N PRO A 67 -27.04 -3.40 6.28
CA PRO A 67 -25.95 -4.10 5.62
C PRO A 67 -26.21 -4.42 4.15
N GLU A 68 -27.45 -4.61 3.72
CA GLU A 68 -27.77 -4.87 2.32
C GLU A 68 -27.60 -3.60 1.49
N GLN A 69 -28.07 -2.46 2.00
CA GLN A 69 -27.88 -1.17 1.33
C GLN A 69 -26.41 -0.78 1.25
N ASP A 70 -25.62 -1.03 2.31
CA ASP A 70 -24.18 -0.76 2.31
C ASP A 70 -23.45 -1.58 1.24
N ARG A 71 -23.76 -2.88 1.12
CA ARG A 71 -23.21 -3.74 0.07
C ARG A 71 -23.54 -3.24 -1.34
N GLN A 72 -24.80 -2.87 -1.57
CA GLN A 72 -25.24 -2.36 -2.87
C GLN A 72 -24.55 -1.04 -3.21
N ALA A 73 -24.38 -0.14 -2.23
CA ALA A 73 -23.67 1.12 -2.40
C ALA A 73 -22.18 0.89 -2.72
N ASN A 74 -21.52 -0.06 -2.05
CA ASN A 74 -20.14 -0.45 -2.33
C ASN A 74 -19.99 -1.00 -3.75
N PHE A 75 -20.87 -1.91 -4.19
CA PHE A 75 -20.84 -2.44 -5.55
C PHE A 75 -21.12 -1.37 -6.62
N ALA A 76 -22.10 -0.48 -6.37
CA ALA A 76 -22.41 0.62 -7.28
C ALA A 76 -21.21 1.57 -7.44
N SER A 77 -20.52 1.88 -6.34
CA SER A 77 -19.29 2.69 -6.35
C SER A 77 -18.14 1.98 -7.09
N PHE A 78 -18.02 0.65 -6.94
CA PHE A 78 -17.05 -0.13 -7.70
C PHE A 78 -17.35 -0.04 -9.21
N ALA A 79 -18.61 -0.26 -9.59
CA ALA A 79 -19.03 -0.26 -10.98
C ALA A 79 -18.84 1.09 -11.67
N SER A 80 -19.04 2.21 -10.94
CA SER A 80 -18.83 3.56 -11.49
C SER A 80 -17.35 3.92 -11.66
N LEU A 81 -16.48 3.42 -10.77
CA LEU A 81 -15.06 3.77 -10.77
C LEU A 81 -14.18 2.81 -11.58
N ARG A 82 -14.61 1.57 -11.85
CA ARG A 82 -13.77 0.53 -12.48
C ARG A 82 -13.12 0.95 -13.80
N ASN A 83 -13.80 1.78 -14.60
CA ASN A 83 -13.31 2.24 -15.90
C ASN A 83 -12.63 3.62 -15.87
N LEU A 84 -12.54 4.27 -14.71
CA LEU A 84 -11.94 5.61 -14.58
C LEU A 84 -10.46 5.61 -14.98
N SER A 85 -10.10 6.34 -16.02
CA SER A 85 -8.73 6.39 -16.54
C SER A 85 -7.92 7.55 -15.97
N TRP A 86 -6.59 7.47 -16.07
CA TRP A 86 -5.69 8.57 -15.71
C TRP A 86 -6.00 9.84 -16.52
N ASN A 87 -6.26 9.70 -17.81
CA ASN A 87 -6.59 10.83 -18.70
C ASN A 87 -7.86 11.57 -18.29
N GLU A 88 -8.83 10.86 -17.73
CA GLU A 88 -10.05 11.45 -17.18
C GLU A 88 -9.79 12.23 -15.89
N VAL A 89 -8.97 11.65 -15.00
CA VAL A 89 -8.56 12.29 -13.75
C VAL A 89 -7.70 13.52 -14.00
N LEU A 90 -6.78 13.48 -14.96
CA LEU A 90 -6.01 14.66 -15.35
C LEU A 90 -6.89 15.84 -15.78
N LYS A 91 -8.05 15.56 -16.40
CA LYS A 91 -8.96 16.60 -16.91
C LYS A 91 -9.90 17.16 -15.86
N LYS A 92 -10.42 16.32 -14.95
CA LYS A 92 -11.51 16.70 -14.03
C LYS A 92 -11.16 16.54 -12.54
N GLY A 93 -10.03 15.91 -12.22
CA GLY A 93 -9.66 15.52 -10.87
C GLY A 93 -10.43 14.30 -10.36
N THR A 94 -9.88 13.62 -9.36
CA THR A 94 -10.51 12.47 -8.68
C THR A 94 -11.82 12.84 -7.98
N LYS A 95 -11.86 14.02 -7.35
CA LYS A 95 -13.02 14.54 -6.61
C LYS A 95 -14.29 14.66 -7.46
N TYR A 96 -14.15 14.90 -8.77
CA TYR A 96 -15.29 14.94 -9.70
C TYR A 96 -16.02 13.59 -9.79
N TYR A 97 -15.29 12.47 -9.65
CA TYR A 97 -15.82 11.12 -9.80
C TYR A 97 -16.22 10.51 -8.46
N SER A 98 -15.45 10.75 -7.41
CA SER A 98 -15.78 10.32 -6.05
C SER A 98 -14.97 11.12 -5.04
N GLU A 99 -15.66 11.82 -4.14
CA GLU A 99 -15.02 12.58 -3.06
C GLU A 99 -14.27 11.66 -2.09
N GLU A 100 -14.83 10.48 -1.83
CA GLU A 100 -14.26 9.50 -0.90
C GLU A 100 -13.00 8.87 -1.45
N PHE A 101 -13.01 8.51 -2.74
CA PHE A 101 -11.82 8.03 -3.43
C PHE A 101 -10.74 9.12 -3.51
N SER A 102 -11.13 10.38 -3.73
CA SER A 102 -10.19 11.50 -3.71
C SER A 102 -9.54 11.65 -2.34
N ARG A 103 -10.32 11.61 -1.27
CA ARG A 103 -9.80 11.69 0.11
C ARG A 103 -8.85 10.54 0.42
N PHE A 104 -9.21 9.31 0.01
CA PHE A 104 -8.33 8.16 0.13
C PHE A 104 -6.99 8.39 -0.59
N CYS A 105 -7.01 8.87 -1.83
CA CYS A 105 -5.78 9.20 -2.57
C CYS A 105 -4.93 10.25 -1.85
N ASP A 106 -5.54 11.33 -1.35
CA ASP A 106 -4.85 12.41 -0.64
C ASP A 106 -4.19 11.89 0.65
N GLU A 107 -4.93 11.10 1.43
CA GLU A 107 -4.44 10.49 2.66
C GLU A 107 -3.29 9.51 2.40
N LYS A 108 -3.43 8.61 1.41
CA LYS A 108 -2.39 7.62 1.08
C LYS A 108 -1.14 8.26 0.50
N MET A 109 -1.30 9.26 -0.36
CA MET A 109 -0.17 10.00 -0.92
C MET A 109 0.58 10.76 0.19
N SER A 110 -0.14 11.47 1.05
CA SER A 110 0.44 12.19 2.19
C SER A 110 1.19 11.25 3.13
N LEU A 111 0.62 10.08 3.43
CA LEU A 111 1.26 9.06 4.26
C LEU A 111 2.57 8.56 3.64
N ILE A 112 2.57 8.25 2.34
CA ILE A 112 3.79 7.80 1.64
C ILE A 112 4.86 8.89 1.65
N ILE A 113 4.49 10.12 1.31
CA ILE A 113 5.41 11.27 1.31
C ILE A 113 6.02 11.46 2.69
N THR A 114 5.19 11.43 3.74
CA THR A 114 5.64 11.58 5.13
C THR A 114 6.55 10.42 5.54
N THR A 115 6.16 9.18 5.24
CA THR A 115 6.91 7.97 5.63
C THR A 115 8.28 7.93 4.98
N LEU A 116 8.36 8.24 3.68
CA LEU A 116 9.63 8.28 2.94
C LEU A 116 10.42 9.59 3.16
N ASN A 117 9.82 10.56 3.85
CA ASN A 117 10.27 11.94 3.92
C ASN A 117 10.66 12.46 2.52
N TRP A 118 9.75 12.26 1.57
CA TRP A 118 9.97 12.55 0.15
C TRP A 118 9.80 14.04 -0.12
N THR A 119 10.89 14.74 -0.43
CA THR A 119 10.91 16.22 -0.50
C THR A 119 10.65 16.77 -1.90
N ARG A 120 10.83 15.96 -2.95
CA ARG A 120 10.66 16.40 -4.34
C ARG A 120 9.22 16.25 -4.81
N PRO A 121 8.70 17.15 -5.66
CA PRO A 121 7.43 16.92 -6.34
C PRO A 121 7.44 15.59 -7.10
N TRP A 122 6.32 14.86 -7.05
CA TRP A 122 6.18 13.63 -7.83
C TRP A 122 6.06 13.95 -9.31
N SER A 123 6.78 13.19 -10.15
CA SER A 123 6.63 13.23 -11.59
C SER A 123 5.22 12.77 -12.01
N GLU A 124 4.80 13.11 -13.22
CA GLU A 124 3.52 12.65 -13.75
C GLU A 124 3.45 11.12 -13.79
N GLN A 125 4.57 10.45 -14.12
CA GLN A 125 4.68 9.01 -14.15
C GLN A 125 4.48 8.40 -12.75
N MET A 126 5.04 9.01 -11.71
CA MET A 126 4.81 8.58 -10.34
C MET A 126 3.35 8.80 -9.92
N LEU A 127 2.77 9.96 -10.23
CA LEU A 127 1.37 10.27 -9.92
C LEU A 127 0.43 9.28 -10.62
N GLN A 128 0.69 8.96 -11.89
CA GLN A 128 -0.06 7.97 -12.65
C GLN A 128 0.07 6.57 -12.04
N ALA A 129 1.29 6.14 -11.70
CA ALA A 129 1.52 4.84 -11.09
C ALA A 129 0.83 4.72 -9.73
N PHE A 130 0.93 5.77 -8.89
CA PHE A 130 0.21 5.85 -7.64
C PHE A 130 -1.30 5.79 -7.85
N PHE A 131 -1.84 6.57 -8.79
CA PHE A 131 -3.26 6.57 -9.10
C PHE A 131 -3.76 5.17 -9.48
N VAL A 132 -3.03 4.45 -10.34
CA VAL A 132 -3.39 3.09 -10.74
C VAL A 132 -3.40 2.16 -9.53
N ALA A 133 -2.35 2.18 -8.69
CA ALA A 133 -2.27 1.36 -7.49
C ALA A 133 -3.39 1.69 -6.48
N ALA A 134 -3.57 2.96 -6.16
CA ALA A 134 -4.60 3.45 -5.25
C ALA A 134 -6.01 3.09 -5.74
N LYS A 135 -6.28 3.25 -7.04
CA LYS A 135 -7.55 2.83 -7.65
C LYS A 135 -7.77 1.34 -7.51
N CYS A 136 -6.76 0.51 -7.79
CA CYS A 136 -6.88 -0.94 -7.64
C CYS A 136 -7.21 -1.35 -6.20
N VAL A 137 -6.52 -0.77 -5.21
CA VAL A 137 -6.79 -1.05 -3.79
C VAL A 137 -8.16 -0.56 -3.36
N TRP A 138 -8.56 0.64 -3.78
CA TRP A 138 -9.90 1.19 -3.51
C TRP A 138 -11.02 0.32 -4.10
N LEU A 139 -10.88 -0.11 -5.36
CA LEU A 139 -11.84 -0.99 -6.01
C LEU A 139 -11.91 -2.37 -5.34
N LEU A 140 -10.76 -2.92 -4.96
CA LEU A 140 -10.70 -4.19 -4.23
C LEU A 140 -11.45 -4.09 -2.90
N HIS A 141 -11.28 -2.98 -2.18
CA HIS A 141 -11.97 -2.72 -0.92
C HIS A 141 -13.49 -2.62 -1.11
N LEU A 142 -13.95 -1.80 -2.04
CA LEU A 142 -15.37 -1.72 -2.39
C LEU A 142 -15.95 -3.10 -2.74
N LEU A 143 -15.21 -3.90 -3.49
CA LEU A 143 -15.65 -5.24 -3.86
C LEU A 143 -15.70 -6.17 -2.64
N ALA A 144 -14.67 -6.16 -1.78
CA ALA A 144 -14.59 -6.98 -0.57
C ALA A 144 -15.79 -6.74 0.37
N PHE A 145 -16.23 -5.49 0.50
CA PHE A 145 -17.39 -5.09 1.31
C PHE A 145 -18.73 -5.14 0.56
N SER A 146 -18.75 -5.60 -0.69
CA SER A 146 -20.00 -5.83 -1.44
C SER A 146 -20.52 -7.27 -1.33
N PHE A 147 -19.70 -8.22 -0.87
CA PHE A 147 -20.08 -9.61 -0.70
C PHE A 147 -20.87 -9.87 0.58
N ASN A 148 -21.59 -11.00 0.63
CA ASN A 148 -22.24 -11.52 1.82
C ASN A 148 -21.85 -12.99 2.04
N PRO A 149 -21.01 -13.32 3.04
CA PRO A 149 -20.34 -12.39 3.96
C PRO A 149 -19.27 -11.55 3.25
N ALA A 150 -18.87 -10.42 3.87
CA ALA A 150 -17.73 -9.65 3.38
C ALA A 150 -16.45 -10.52 3.36
N LEU A 151 -15.56 -10.25 2.40
CA LEU A 151 -14.32 -11.03 2.31
C LEU A 151 -13.43 -10.76 3.52
N GLY A 152 -12.97 -11.85 4.16
CA GLY A 152 -12.03 -11.76 5.27
C GLY A 152 -10.67 -11.28 4.80
N ILE A 153 -10.15 -10.23 5.45
CA ILE A 153 -8.80 -9.71 5.22
C ILE A 153 -7.90 -10.23 6.33
N LEU A 154 -6.82 -10.90 5.96
CA LEU A 154 -5.85 -11.45 6.90
C LEU A 154 -4.71 -10.46 7.10
N ARG A 155 -4.55 -9.98 8.34
CA ARG A 155 -3.37 -9.22 8.76
C ARG A 155 -2.49 -10.10 9.63
N VAL A 156 -1.21 -10.09 9.31
CA VAL A 156 -0.20 -10.83 10.05
C VAL A 156 0.39 -9.90 11.11
N GLU A 157 0.39 -10.34 12.35
CA GLU A 157 1.02 -9.62 13.45
C GLU A 157 2.55 -9.73 13.37
N GLU A 158 3.24 -8.67 13.80
CA GLU A 158 4.68 -8.72 13.99
C GLU A 158 5.05 -9.86 14.96
N ASN A 159 6.17 -10.51 14.73
CA ASN A 159 6.67 -11.64 15.53
C ASN A 159 5.84 -12.93 15.46
N ARG A 160 4.77 -13.00 14.63
CA ARG A 160 4.09 -14.25 14.34
C ARG A 160 5.06 -15.26 13.70
N GLU A 161 4.84 -16.54 13.98
CA GLU A 161 5.59 -17.61 13.32
C GLU A 161 5.32 -17.57 11.81
N PHE A 162 6.38 -17.72 11.02
CA PHE A 162 6.30 -17.70 9.57
C PHE A 162 5.54 -18.93 9.07
N GLU A 163 4.47 -18.69 8.30
CA GLU A 163 3.64 -19.75 7.72
C GLU A 163 3.75 -19.69 6.19
N SER A 164 4.54 -20.59 5.60
CA SER A 164 4.79 -20.63 4.14
C SER A 164 3.54 -20.81 3.27
N SER A 165 2.44 -21.31 3.83
CA SER A 165 1.15 -21.41 3.14
C SER A 165 0.51 -20.04 2.85
N PHE A 166 0.91 -19.00 3.60
CA PHE A 166 0.34 -17.66 3.51
C PHE A 166 1.38 -16.55 3.32
N MET A 167 2.67 -16.86 3.48
CA MET A 167 3.75 -15.87 3.53
C MET A 167 4.90 -16.28 2.60
N GLU A 168 5.54 -15.29 2.00
CA GLU A 168 6.74 -15.46 1.18
C GLU A 168 7.98 -14.92 1.93
N ASP A 169 9.07 -15.69 1.93
CA ASP A 169 10.32 -15.28 2.56
C ASP A 169 11.17 -14.44 1.59
N MET A 170 11.14 -13.13 1.77
CA MET A 170 11.87 -12.16 0.96
C MET A 170 13.40 -12.21 1.17
N GLY A 171 13.88 -12.96 2.16
CA GLY A 171 15.29 -13.09 2.55
C GLY A 171 15.89 -14.48 2.31
N ALA A 172 15.16 -15.42 1.70
CA ALA A 172 15.52 -16.84 1.62
C ALA A 172 16.94 -17.11 1.06
N ASP A 173 17.45 -16.25 0.16
CA ASP A 173 18.81 -16.36 -0.38
C ASP A 173 19.92 -16.14 0.67
N ARG A 174 19.63 -15.41 1.77
CA ARG A 174 20.58 -15.20 2.88
C ARG A 174 20.54 -16.30 3.93
N GLN A 175 19.42 -17.00 4.11
CA GLN A 175 19.22 -17.97 5.20
C GLN A 175 19.72 -19.39 4.90
N ARG A 176 20.00 -19.72 3.63
CA ARG A 176 20.62 -21.02 3.28
C ARG A 176 22.01 -21.24 3.89
N SER A 177 22.65 -20.21 4.46
CA SER A 177 23.97 -20.28 5.09
C SER A 177 23.96 -20.43 6.62
N ALA A 178 22.79 -20.41 7.29
CA ALA A 178 22.70 -20.45 8.75
C ALA A 178 21.76 -21.57 9.26
N SER A 179 22.28 -22.80 9.28
CA SER A 179 21.56 -24.03 9.63
C SER A 179 21.30 -24.24 11.14
N SER A 180 20.91 -23.21 11.91
CA SER A 180 20.65 -23.40 13.36
C SER A 180 19.74 -22.37 14.05
N ARG A 181 18.77 -21.74 13.38
CA ARG A 181 17.82 -20.82 14.05
C ARG A 181 16.41 -21.43 14.07
N GLY A 182 15.71 -21.24 15.20
CA GLY A 182 14.32 -21.67 15.41
C GLY A 182 13.34 -21.07 14.39
N PRO A 183 12.02 -21.28 14.53
CA PRO A 183 11.04 -20.88 13.52
C PRO A 183 11.21 -19.40 13.15
N ALA A 184 11.31 -19.12 11.85
CA ALA A 184 11.42 -17.76 11.34
C ALA A 184 10.21 -16.94 11.84
N ARG A 185 10.45 -15.70 12.22
CA ARG A 185 9.41 -14.80 12.74
C ARG A 185 9.22 -13.63 11.80
N VAL A 186 7.97 -13.23 11.63
CA VAL A 186 7.57 -12.12 10.77
C VAL A 186 8.13 -10.82 11.33
N LYS A 187 8.79 -10.06 10.46
CA LYS A 187 9.15 -8.66 10.70
C LYS A 187 8.30 -7.80 9.78
N VAL A 188 7.55 -6.86 10.35
CA VAL A 188 6.73 -5.89 9.61
C VAL A 188 7.47 -4.57 9.57
#